data_AF-A0A7X7WDC6-F1
#
_entry.id   AF-A0A7X7WDC6-F1
#
_cell.length_a   1.000
_cell.length_b   1.000
_cell.length_c   1.000
_cell.angle_alpha   90.00
_cell.angle_beta   90.00
_cell.angle_gamma   90.00
#
_symmetry.space_group_name_H-M   'P 1'
#
loop_
_entity.id
_entity.type
_entity.pdbx_description
1 polymer ?
#
loop_
_entity_poly.entity_id
_entity_poly.type
_entity_poly.pdbx_seq_one_letter_code
_entity_poly.pdbx_strand_id
1 'polypeptide(L)'
;MKITKLALCLAFLFSAAALKAQEEGGDFDGEEMSQQAPRGPMGGQMGPGGQFGGQKMAPGAMQGRPGKNMNQGRPGMGKGWDMPEAMEERVIEVIKRNDPAFAQKLAGLKQTNEKKYDATLAVAAKFLNMGKMADEPGLEKDIVRGISLEYDVRELSLSYEKASDADKAKIKDQMKSKLNELFDIRTKGQEIRVKKLEKEIADLKKGMETRKANKAKIVEQRMEQLIGNKYLSW
;
A
#
# COMPACT_ATOMS: atom_id res chain seq x y z
N MET A 1 -37.35 -10.87 -41.45
CA MET A 1 -37.35 -9.43 -41.08
C MET A 1 -35.91 -9.02 -40.84
N LYS A 2 -35.40 -8.10 -41.67
CA LYS A 2 -34.01 -7.64 -41.68
C LYS A 2 -34.01 -6.19 -41.18
N ILE A 3 -33.48 -5.94 -39.98
CA ILE A 3 -33.31 -4.59 -39.45
C ILE A 3 -31.82 -4.26 -39.51
N THR A 4 -31.48 -3.60 -40.62
CA THR A 4 -30.48 -2.55 -40.82
C THR A 4 -29.40 -2.31 -39.75
N LYS A 5 -28.16 -2.63 -40.16
CA LYS A 5 -26.92 -1.92 -39.82
C LYS A 5 -27.02 -0.45 -40.26
N LEU A 6 -26.67 0.52 -39.41
CA LEU A 6 -26.06 1.84 -39.73
C LEU A 6 -26.38 2.87 -38.63
N ALA A 7 -25.38 3.17 -37.80
CA ALA A 7 -25.17 4.39 -37.01
C ALA A 7 -24.08 4.04 -35.99
N LEU A 8 -23.01 4.77 -35.76
CA LEU A 8 -22.58 6.08 -36.21
C LEU A 8 -21.09 6.13 -35.82
N CYS A 9 -20.19 6.27 -36.80
CA CYS A 9 -18.82 6.70 -36.54
C CYS A 9 -18.89 8.13 -35.98
N LEU A 10 -18.91 8.27 -34.65
CA LEU A 10 -18.69 9.57 -34.02
C LEU A 10 -17.19 9.75 -33.86
N ALA A 11 -16.66 10.62 -34.71
CA ALA A 11 -15.30 11.09 -34.71
C ALA A 11 -14.90 11.64 -33.32
N PHE A 12 -13.96 10.97 -32.66
CA PHE A 12 -13.11 11.61 -31.65
C PHE A 12 -11.95 12.30 -32.36
N LEU A 13 -12.28 13.41 -33.04
CA LEU A 13 -11.32 14.47 -33.37
C LEU A 13 -11.21 15.36 -32.13
N PHE A 14 -10.35 14.97 -31.18
CA PHE A 14 -9.86 15.89 -30.16
C PHE A 14 -8.38 16.16 -30.41
N SER A 15 -8.15 17.33 -31.03
CA SER A 15 -6.98 18.20 -30.97
C SER A 15 -5.59 17.58 -30.82
N ALA A 16 -4.87 17.56 -31.93
CA ALA A 16 -3.40 17.57 -32.00
C ALA A 16 -2.79 18.95 -31.63
N ALA A 17 -3.34 19.64 -30.63
CA ALA A 17 -2.95 21.01 -30.23
C ALA A 17 -2.66 21.17 -28.73
N ALA A 18 -2.25 20.09 -28.06
CA ALA A 18 -1.70 20.14 -26.69
C ALA A 18 -0.29 19.52 -26.61
N LEU A 19 0.42 19.45 -27.74
CA LEU A 19 1.78 18.94 -27.85
C LEU A 19 2.79 20.09 -27.74
N LYS A 20 2.75 20.85 -26.63
CA LYS A 20 3.80 21.84 -26.27
C LYS A 20 3.68 22.38 -24.82
N ALA A 21 3.29 21.53 -23.88
CA ALA A 21 3.53 21.77 -22.45
C ALA A 21 4.57 20.75 -21.99
N GLN A 22 5.82 21.13 -22.23
CA GLN A 22 7.02 20.38 -21.94
C GLN A 22 7.56 20.86 -20.58
N GLU A 23 7.96 19.89 -19.76
CA GLU A 23 9.06 19.98 -18.79
C GLU A 23 8.90 20.86 -17.54
N GLU A 24 8.04 20.42 -16.63
CA GLU A 24 8.46 20.29 -15.23
C GLU A 24 8.07 18.88 -14.77
N GLY A 25 8.85 17.90 -15.26
CA GLY A 25 8.85 16.55 -14.72
C GLY A 25 9.48 16.59 -13.34
N GLY A 26 8.66 16.88 -12.32
CA GLY A 26 9.03 16.58 -10.95
C GLY A 26 9.30 15.08 -10.87
N ASP A 27 10.51 14.72 -10.43
CA ASP A 27 10.90 13.37 -10.08
C ASP A 27 9.86 12.78 -9.14
N PHE A 28 8.89 12.06 -9.70
CA PHE A 28 8.03 11.15 -8.98
C PHE A 28 8.85 9.89 -8.72
N ASP A 29 9.93 10.07 -7.94
CA ASP A 29 10.61 8.98 -7.31
C ASP A 29 9.56 8.21 -6.51
N GLY A 30 9.45 6.93 -6.81
CA GLY A 30 8.61 5.96 -6.13
C GLY A 30 9.03 5.71 -4.69
N GLU A 31 9.20 6.77 -3.90
CA GLU A 31 8.77 6.75 -2.51
C GLU A 31 7.24 6.68 -2.51
N GLU A 32 6.75 5.49 -2.85
CA GLU A 32 5.44 5.00 -2.46
C GLU A 32 5.29 5.38 -1.00
N MET A 33 4.52 6.46 -0.77
CA MET A 33 4.34 7.09 0.52
C MET A 33 4.18 5.98 1.54
N SER A 34 5.21 5.79 2.37
CA SER A 34 4.97 5.34 3.72
C SER A 34 4.00 6.38 4.23
N GLN A 35 2.70 6.04 4.24
CA GLN A 35 1.65 6.81 4.88
C GLN A 35 1.93 6.70 6.38
N GLN A 36 3.04 7.30 6.78
CA GLN A 36 3.22 7.97 8.03
C GLN A 36 2.22 9.11 7.94
N ALA A 37 0.95 8.76 8.14
CA ALA A 37 -0.02 9.72 8.64
C ALA A 37 0.72 10.51 9.73
N PRO A 38 0.63 11.84 9.77
CA PRO A 38 1.21 12.61 10.85
C PRO A 38 0.76 11.89 12.11
N ARG A 39 1.71 11.31 12.85
CA ARG A 39 1.48 10.79 14.18
C ARG A 39 1.07 12.04 14.94
N GLY A 40 -0.24 12.31 14.93
CA GLY A 40 -0.84 13.29 15.81
C GLY A 40 -0.25 13.00 17.19
N PRO A 41 0.19 14.03 17.91
CA PRO A 41 0.87 13.84 19.18
C PRO A 41 0.03 12.87 19.99
N MET A 42 0.61 11.70 20.25
CA MET A 42 0.07 10.75 21.21
C MET A 42 -0.26 11.59 22.43
N GLY A 43 -1.55 11.78 22.68
CA GLY A 43 -2.10 12.39 23.88
C GLY A 43 -1.80 11.47 25.05
N GLY A 44 -0.51 11.35 25.36
CA GLY A 44 -0.01 10.89 26.62
C GLY A 44 -0.42 11.96 27.61
N GLN A 45 -1.52 11.66 28.29
CA GLN A 45 -1.96 12.25 29.52
C GLN A 45 -0.79 12.21 30.53
N MET A 46 0.11 13.19 30.44
CA MET A 46 1.05 13.49 31.51
C MET A 46 0.22 14.15 32.61
N GLY A 47 0.14 13.44 33.73
CA GLY A 47 -0.68 13.80 34.87
C GLY A 47 -0.34 15.17 35.47
N PRO A 48 -1.23 15.69 36.31
CA PRO A 48 -1.03 16.97 36.98
C PRO A 48 0.04 16.81 38.06
N GLY A 49 1.26 17.27 37.79
CA GLY A 49 2.32 17.26 38.81
C GLY A 49 3.72 17.38 38.24
N GLY A 50 4.03 18.49 37.60
CA GLY A 50 5.37 18.75 37.08
C GLY A 50 5.62 20.25 36.97
N GLN A 51 5.89 20.88 38.11
CA GLN A 51 6.30 22.27 38.20
C GLN A 51 7.68 22.44 37.55
N PHE A 52 7.71 22.63 36.22
CA PHE A 52 8.92 23.03 35.51
C PHE A 52 9.04 24.55 35.60
N GLY A 53 9.87 24.97 36.55
CA GLY A 53 10.36 26.33 36.69
C GLY A 53 11.07 26.78 35.41
N GLY A 54 10.78 28.01 35.00
CA GLY A 54 11.30 28.62 33.80
C GLY A 54 12.82 28.74 33.81
N GLN A 55 13.46 28.11 32.83
CA GLN A 55 14.77 28.54 32.35
C GLN A 55 14.57 29.21 30.99
N LYS A 56 14.76 30.52 31.01
CA LYS A 56 14.87 31.37 29.81
C LYS A 56 15.99 30.84 28.93
N MET A 57 15.65 30.22 27.80
CA MET A 57 16.60 29.92 26.74
C MET A 57 17.01 31.24 26.08
N ALA A 58 18.29 31.58 26.19
CA ALA A 58 18.89 32.73 25.51
C ALA A 58 19.09 32.44 24.01
N PRO A 59 19.03 33.46 23.13
CA PRO A 59 19.26 33.30 21.70
C PRO A 59 20.77 33.30 21.41
N GLY A 60 21.26 32.21 20.81
CA GLY A 60 22.60 32.17 20.20
C GLY A 60 23.57 31.19 20.85
N ALA A 61 23.44 29.90 20.53
CA ALA A 61 24.53 28.92 20.59
C ALA A 61 24.09 27.59 19.95
N MET A 62 23.99 27.56 18.62
CA MET A 62 24.11 26.29 17.88
C MET A 62 25.50 26.23 17.24
N GLN A 63 26.51 26.08 18.09
CA GLN A 63 27.87 25.80 17.65
C GLN A 63 28.01 24.28 17.52
N GLY A 64 28.50 23.86 16.36
CA GLY A 64 28.39 22.51 15.80
C GLY A 64 28.66 21.37 16.77
N ARG A 65 27.65 20.49 16.90
CA ARG A 65 27.87 19.13 17.38
C ARG A 65 28.65 18.37 16.31
N PRO A 66 29.83 17.79 16.61
CA PRO A 66 30.52 16.90 15.69
C PRO A 66 29.57 15.75 15.34
N GLY A 67 29.30 15.58 14.05
CA GLY A 67 28.43 14.57 13.49
C GLY A 67 28.93 13.17 13.86
N LYS A 68 28.50 12.69 15.03
CA LYS A 68 28.64 11.29 15.43
C LYS A 68 27.76 10.52 14.46
N ASN A 69 28.40 9.84 13.49
CA ASN A 69 27.80 8.92 12.52
C ASN A 69 26.63 8.17 13.16
N MET A 70 25.40 8.66 12.96
CA MET A 70 24.16 7.95 13.26
C MET A 70 23.92 6.89 12.19
N ASN A 71 24.95 6.10 11.88
CA ASN A 71 24.79 4.78 11.29
C ASN A 71 24.58 3.75 12.43
N GLN A 72 23.83 4.15 13.47
CA GLN A 72 23.29 3.22 14.46
C GLN A 72 22.19 2.46 13.75
N GLY A 73 22.59 1.29 13.26
CA GLY A 73 21.83 0.25 12.59
C GLY A 73 20.33 0.53 12.48
N ARG A 74 19.90 0.87 11.27
CA ARG A 74 18.54 0.55 10.82
C ARG A 74 18.26 -0.89 11.28
N PRO A 75 17.35 -1.11 12.24
CA PRO A 75 17.13 -2.44 12.77
C PRO A 75 16.74 -3.37 11.63
N GLY A 76 17.57 -4.38 11.37
CA GLY A 76 17.10 -5.66 10.84
C GLY A 76 16.71 -5.76 9.38
N MET A 77 17.38 -5.09 8.43
CA MET A 77 17.32 -5.51 7.01
C MET A 77 18.44 -6.50 6.60
N GLY A 78 19.35 -6.84 7.51
CA GLY A 78 20.56 -7.63 7.21
C GLY A 78 20.46 -9.14 7.41
N LYS A 79 19.39 -9.63 8.03
CA LYS A 79 19.11 -11.07 8.09
C LYS A 79 17.89 -11.28 7.20
N GLY A 80 18.00 -12.14 6.19
CA GLY A 80 16.93 -12.42 5.25
C GLY A 80 15.61 -12.58 6.00
N TRP A 81 14.53 -12.09 5.41
CA TRP A 81 13.20 -12.38 5.92
C TRP A 81 13.00 -13.90 5.81
N ASP A 82 13.46 -14.65 6.81
CA ASP A 82 13.22 -16.08 6.94
C ASP A 82 11.72 -16.23 7.12
N MET A 83 11.05 -16.41 5.98
CA MET A 83 9.62 -16.63 5.94
C MET A 83 9.38 -18.03 6.51
N PRO A 84 8.48 -18.17 7.50
CA PRO A 84 8.12 -19.49 7.98
C PRO A 84 7.66 -20.38 6.82
N GLU A 85 8.10 -21.64 6.78
CA GLU A 85 7.78 -22.60 5.71
C GLU A 85 6.27 -22.69 5.44
N ALA A 86 5.45 -22.72 6.49
CA ALA A 86 3.99 -22.71 6.39
C ALA A 86 3.42 -21.47 5.65
N MET A 87 4.11 -20.32 5.71
CA MET A 87 3.71 -19.13 4.97
C MET A 87 4.11 -19.25 3.49
N GLU A 88 5.31 -19.77 3.20
CA GLU A 88 5.75 -20.05 1.84
C GLU A 88 4.78 -20.98 1.12
N GLU A 89 4.46 -22.13 1.73
CA GLU A 89 3.53 -23.12 1.16
C GLU A 89 2.19 -22.48 0.81
N ARG A 90 1.61 -21.72 1.75
CA ARG A 90 0.35 -21.01 1.54
C ARG A 90 0.41 -20.02 0.37
N VAL A 91 1.50 -19.26 0.26
CA VAL A 91 1.66 -18.30 -0.84
C VAL A 91 1.77 -19.04 -2.17
N ILE A 92 2.55 -20.12 -2.23
CA ILE A 92 2.71 -20.92 -3.43
C ILE A 92 1.40 -21.60 -3.85
N GLU A 93 0.59 -22.10 -2.91
CA GLU A 93 -0.74 -22.65 -3.20
C GLU A 93 -1.66 -21.62 -3.84
N VAL A 94 -1.71 -20.41 -3.26
CA VAL A 94 -2.48 -19.30 -3.79
C VAL A 94 -2.02 -18.94 -5.21
N ILE A 95 -0.72 -18.86 -5.44
CA ILE A 95 -0.17 -18.57 -6.76
C ILE A 95 -0.51 -19.69 -7.74
N LYS A 96 -0.32 -20.97 -7.38
CA LYS A 96 -0.65 -22.12 -8.24
C LYS A 96 -2.11 -22.14 -8.66
N ARG A 97 -3.03 -21.79 -7.76
CA ARG A 97 -4.47 -21.74 -8.03
C ARG A 97 -4.85 -20.65 -9.03
N ASN A 98 -4.19 -19.50 -8.99
CA ASN A 98 -4.58 -18.32 -9.78
C ASN A 98 -3.72 -18.12 -11.05
N ASP A 99 -2.45 -18.51 -11.01
CA ASP A 99 -1.49 -18.43 -12.11
C ASP A 99 -0.48 -19.60 -12.06
N PRO A 100 -0.85 -20.77 -12.62
CA PRO A 100 0.03 -21.93 -12.66
C PRO A 100 1.35 -21.70 -13.42
N ALA A 101 1.32 -20.84 -14.45
CA ALA A 101 2.51 -20.53 -15.24
C ALA A 101 3.52 -19.74 -14.41
N PHE A 102 3.05 -18.78 -13.62
CA PHE A 102 3.90 -18.05 -12.70
C PHE A 102 4.43 -18.95 -11.57
N ALA A 103 3.63 -19.88 -11.05
CA ALA A 103 4.10 -20.87 -10.07
C ALA A 103 5.26 -21.72 -10.62
N GLN A 104 5.18 -22.15 -11.89
CA GLN A 104 6.28 -22.88 -12.54
C GLN A 104 7.54 -22.02 -12.68
N LYS A 105 7.40 -20.73 -13.04
CA LYS A 105 8.53 -19.79 -13.07
C LYS A 105 9.19 -19.68 -11.69
N LEU A 106 8.41 -19.58 -10.62
CA LEU A 106 8.94 -19.52 -9.24
C LEU A 106 9.67 -20.80 -8.84
N ALA A 107 9.16 -21.97 -9.23
CA ALA A 107 9.85 -23.24 -8.98
C ALA A 107 11.23 -23.30 -9.67
N GLY A 108 11.32 -22.83 -10.93
CA GLY A 108 12.61 -22.70 -11.62
C GLY A 108 13.53 -21.66 -10.97
N LEU A 109 12.96 -20.58 -10.46
CA LEU A 109 13.71 -19.53 -9.76
C LEU A 109 14.31 -20.05 -8.44
N LYS A 110 13.58 -20.87 -7.68
CA LYS A 110 14.09 -21.51 -6.45
C LYS A 110 15.36 -22.32 -6.70
N GLN A 111 15.45 -23.00 -7.85
CA GLN A 111 16.61 -23.83 -8.22
C GLN A 111 17.80 -23.01 -8.75
N THR A 112 17.53 -21.89 -9.43
CA THR A 112 18.55 -21.13 -10.16
C THR A 112 19.04 -19.89 -9.42
N ASN A 113 18.19 -19.25 -8.62
CA ASN A 113 18.50 -18.04 -7.87
C ASN A 113 17.58 -17.90 -6.64
N GLU A 114 17.94 -18.63 -5.59
CA GLU A 114 17.20 -18.68 -4.32
C GLU A 114 16.93 -17.28 -3.72
N LYS A 115 17.94 -16.39 -3.73
CA LYS A 115 17.75 -15.02 -3.21
C LYS A 115 16.65 -14.24 -3.93
N LYS A 116 16.54 -14.41 -5.25
CA LYS A 116 15.51 -13.75 -6.05
C LYS A 116 14.15 -14.42 -5.87
N TYR A 117 14.13 -15.73 -5.65
CA TYR A 117 12.94 -16.47 -5.24
C TYR A 117 12.40 -15.90 -3.92
N ASP A 118 13.21 -15.86 -2.87
CA ASP A 118 12.84 -15.36 -1.54
C ASP A 118 12.32 -13.92 -1.60
N ALA A 119 13.02 -13.04 -2.32
CA ALA A 119 12.60 -11.65 -2.49
C ALA A 119 11.23 -11.54 -3.19
N THR A 120 11.00 -12.34 -4.24
CA THR A 120 9.72 -12.35 -4.96
C THR A 120 8.59 -12.89 -4.08
N LEU A 121 8.89 -13.94 -3.31
CA LEU A 121 7.96 -14.58 -2.40
C LEU A 121 7.59 -13.69 -1.21
N ALA A 122 8.55 -12.96 -0.63
CA ALA A 122 8.30 -12.00 0.44
C ALA A 122 7.37 -10.86 -0.03
N VAL A 123 7.59 -10.36 -1.25
CA VAL A 123 6.70 -9.37 -1.87
C VAL A 123 5.30 -9.98 -2.08
N ALA A 124 5.22 -11.20 -2.62
CA ALA A 124 3.95 -11.90 -2.81
C ALA A 124 3.18 -12.09 -1.50
N ALA A 125 3.86 -12.53 -0.44
CA ALA A 125 3.30 -12.72 0.89
C ALA A 125 2.71 -11.42 1.45
N LYS A 126 3.44 -10.29 1.30
CA LYS A 126 2.97 -8.97 1.72
C LYS A 126 1.67 -8.58 1.00
N PHE A 127 1.63 -8.69 -0.33
CA PHE A 127 0.45 -8.32 -1.11
C PHE A 127 -0.75 -9.24 -0.85
N LEU A 128 -0.55 -10.56 -0.77
CA LEU A 128 -1.62 -11.50 -0.48
C LEU A 128 -2.20 -11.33 0.93
N ASN A 129 -1.38 -10.95 1.92
CA ASN A 129 -1.88 -10.61 3.24
C ASN A 129 -2.72 -9.33 3.24
N MET A 130 -2.40 -8.34 2.38
CA MET A 130 -3.28 -7.18 2.19
C MET A 130 -4.61 -7.57 1.54
N GLY A 131 -4.60 -8.48 0.56
CA GLY A 131 -5.82 -8.99 -0.10
C GLY A 131 -6.82 -9.64 0.84
N LYS A 132 -6.34 -10.41 1.84
CA LYS A 132 -7.20 -11.05 2.86
C LYS A 132 -7.99 -10.05 3.70
N MET A 133 -7.55 -8.80 3.82
CA MET A 133 -8.26 -7.79 4.61
C MET A 133 -9.39 -7.09 3.82
N ALA A 134 -9.50 -7.35 2.52
CA ALA A 134 -10.45 -6.66 1.65
C ALA A 134 -11.76 -7.44 1.46
N ASP A 135 -11.81 -8.75 1.73
CA ASP A 135 -13.00 -9.61 1.53
C ASP A 135 -13.66 -9.50 0.13
N GLU A 136 -12.89 -9.10 -0.89
CA GLU A 136 -13.38 -8.92 -2.26
C GLU A 136 -13.16 -10.17 -3.12
N PRO A 137 -14.22 -10.74 -3.73
CA PRO A 137 -14.08 -11.90 -4.61
C PRO A 137 -13.24 -11.56 -5.84
N GLY A 138 -12.25 -12.40 -6.13
CA GLY A 138 -11.37 -12.24 -7.29
C GLY A 138 -10.17 -11.32 -7.07
N LEU A 139 -10.10 -10.58 -5.96
CA LEU A 139 -8.93 -9.73 -5.66
C LEU A 139 -7.64 -10.55 -5.53
N GLU A 140 -7.73 -11.77 -4.99
CA GLU A 140 -6.57 -12.67 -4.87
C GLU A 140 -5.95 -12.96 -6.25
N LYS A 141 -6.78 -13.17 -7.28
CA LYS A 141 -6.33 -13.41 -8.65
C LYS A 141 -5.61 -12.19 -9.21
N ASP A 142 -6.19 -11.00 -9.03
CA ASP A 142 -5.58 -9.75 -9.50
C ASP A 142 -4.26 -9.46 -8.78
N ILE A 143 -4.16 -9.77 -7.48
CA ILE A 143 -2.91 -9.66 -6.72
C ILE A 143 -1.85 -10.60 -7.28
N VAL A 144 -2.17 -11.88 -7.48
CA VAL A 144 -1.23 -12.85 -8.07
C VAL A 144 -0.78 -12.38 -9.46
N ARG A 145 -1.72 -11.89 -10.27
CA ARG A 145 -1.40 -11.35 -11.59
C ARG A 145 -0.49 -10.13 -11.50
N GLY A 146 -0.77 -9.21 -10.59
CA GLY A 146 0.07 -8.04 -10.32
C GLY A 146 1.51 -8.43 -9.94
N ILE A 147 1.67 -9.39 -9.05
CA ILE A 147 3.00 -9.90 -8.65
C ILE A 147 3.74 -10.49 -9.86
N SER A 148 3.07 -11.31 -10.68
CA SER A 148 3.66 -11.88 -11.89
C SER A 148 4.09 -10.79 -12.89
N LEU A 149 3.29 -9.75 -13.07
CA LEU A 149 3.60 -8.64 -13.97
C LEU A 149 4.79 -7.82 -13.46
N GLU A 150 4.87 -7.54 -12.15
CA GLU A 150 6.02 -6.85 -11.57
C GLU A 150 7.32 -7.64 -11.76
N TYR A 151 7.28 -8.95 -11.55
CA TYR A 151 8.41 -9.83 -11.82
C TYR A 151 8.83 -9.72 -13.29
N ASP A 152 7.89 -9.88 -14.21
CA ASP A 152 8.18 -9.85 -15.64
C ASP A 152 8.71 -8.48 -16.11
N VAL A 153 8.19 -7.36 -15.58
CA VAL A 153 8.70 -6.01 -15.91
C VAL A 153 10.14 -5.85 -15.44
N ARG A 154 10.50 -6.35 -14.24
CA ARG A 154 11.89 -6.33 -13.76
C ARG A 154 12.81 -7.16 -14.64
N GLU A 155 12.38 -8.34 -15.08
CA GLU A 155 13.17 -9.18 -16.00
C GLU A 155 13.37 -8.51 -17.36
N LEU A 156 12.32 -7.89 -17.90
CA LEU A 156 12.41 -7.14 -19.15
C LEU A 156 13.36 -5.95 -19.01
N SER A 157 13.35 -5.24 -17.87
CA SER A 157 14.29 -4.15 -17.61
C SER A 157 15.74 -4.64 -17.61
N LEU A 158 16.04 -5.75 -16.92
CA LEU A 158 17.39 -6.33 -16.91
C LEU A 158 17.82 -6.84 -18.29
N SER A 159 16.87 -7.35 -19.08
CA SER A 159 17.12 -7.80 -20.45
C SER A 159 17.36 -6.63 -21.39
N TYR A 160 16.64 -5.51 -21.20
CA TYR A 160 16.76 -4.30 -22.01
C TYR A 160 18.18 -3.71 -21.97
N GLU A 161 18.83 -3.71 -20.79
CA GLU A 161 20.21 -3.23 -20.62
C GLU A 161 21.23 -4.00 -21.45
N LYS A 162 20.96 -5.29 -21.69
CA LYS A 162 21.86 -6.22 -22.40
C LYS A 162 21.46 -6.45 -23.86
N ALA A 163 20.31 -5.91 -24.27
CA ALA A 163 19.72 -6.17 -25.58
C ALA A 163 20.38 -5.36 -26.70
N SER A 164 20.32 -5.90 -27.92
CA SER A 164 20.64 -5.15 -29.14
C SER A 164 19.65 -4.02 -29.37
N ASP A 165 20.00 -3.01 -30.17
CA ASP A 165 19.08 -1.91 -30.47
C ASP A 165 17.80 -2.36 -31.19
N ALA A 166 17.87 -3.45 -31.98
CA ALA A 166 16.71 -4.05 -32.62
C ALA A 166 15.75 -4.71 -31.61
N ASP A 167 16.26 -5.32 -30.54
CA ASP A 167 15.45 -6.00 -29.53
C ASP A 167 14.91 -5.04 -28.46
N LYS A 168 15.62 -3.95 -28.18
CA LYS A 168 15.19 -2.90 -27.25
C LYS A 168 13.81 -2.36 -27.57
N ALA A 169 13.47 -2.18 -28.84
CA ALA A 169 12.13 -1.72 -29.25
C ALA A 169 11.04 -2.71 -28.82
N LYS A 170 11.24 -4.01 -29.09
CA LYS A 170 10.29 -5.07 -28.70
C LYS A 170 10.14 -5.17 -27.17
N ILE A 171 11.25 -5.09 -26.44
CA ILE A 171 11.24 -5.13 -24.97
C ILE A 171 10.49 -3.93 -24.40
N LYS A 172 10.66 -2.74 -24.97
CA LYS A 172 9.89 -1.53 -24.60
C LYS A 172 8.39 -1.72 -24.77
N ASP A 173 7.96 -2.27 -25.90
CA ASP A 173 6.53 -2.51 -26.15
C ASP A 173 5.95 -3.53 -25.17
N GLN A 174 6.69 -4.60 -24.87
CA GLN A 174 6.30 -5.58 -23.85
C GLN A 174 6.21 -4.97 -22.45
N MET A 175 7.19 -4.16 -22.05
CA MET A 175 7.16 -3.45 -20.76
C MET A 175 5.96 -2.52 -20.68
N LYS A 176 5.70 -1.72 -21.72
CA LYS A 176 4.56 -0.81 -21.78
C LYS A 176 3.23 -1.55 -21.62
N SER A 177 3.04 -2.67 -22.32
CA SER A 177 1.84 -3.49 -22.20
C SER A 177 1.64 -4.01 -20.77
N LYS A 178 2.69 -4.50 -20.12
CA LYS A 178 2.60 -5.03 -18.74
C LYS A 178 2.41 -3.93 -17.69
N LEU A 179 3.02 -2.78 -17.90
CA LEU A 179 2.84 -1.61 -17.03
C LEU A 179 1.42 -1.05 -17.08
N ASN A 180 0.79 -1.06 -18.26
CA ASN A 180 -0.63 -0.69 -18.37
C ASN A 180 -1.51 -1.66 -17.56
N GLU A 181 -1.30 -2.96 -17.70
CA GLU A 181 -2.07 -3.95 -16.93
C GLU A 181 -1.84 -3.82 -15.41
N LEU A 182 -0.59 -3.52 -14.98
CA LEU A 182 -0.28 -3.20 -13.60
C LEU A 182 -1.00 -1.95 -13.10
N PHE A 183 -1.06 -0.91 -13.93
CA PHE A 183 -1.77 0.32 -13.60
C PHE A 183 -3.25 0.06 -13.34
N ASP A 184 -3.90 -0.73 -14.20
CA ASP A 184 -5.31 -1.08 -14.06
C ASP A 184 -5.56 -1.88 -12.76
N ILE A 185 -4.73 -2.88 -12.47
CA ILE A 185 -4.82 -3.68 -11.24
C ILE A 185 -4.64 -2.80 -9.99
N ARG A 186 -3.66 -1.90 -10.00
CA ARG A 186 -3.40 -0.98 -8.88
C ARG A 186 -4.56 0.01 -8.70
N THR A 187 -5.10 0.54 -9.80
CA THR A 187 -6.25 1.45 -9.78
C THR A 187 -7.47 0.75 -9.16
N LYS A 188 -7.78 -0.47 -9.61
CA LYS A 188 -8.84 -1.30 -9.02
C LYS A 188 -8.63 -1.53 -7.52
N GLY A 189 -7.40 -1.81 -7.10
CA GLY A 189 -7.05 -1.93 -5.68
C GLY A 189 -7.32 -0.66 -4.87
N GLN A 190 -7.00 0.52 -5.43
CA GLN A 190 -7.32 1.80 -4.80
C GLN A 190 -8.83 2.06 -4.73
N GLU A 191 -9.59 1.74 -5.78
CA GLU A 191 -11.05 1.88 -5.78
C GLU A 191 -11.70 1.04 -4.69
N ILE A 192 -11.24 -0.21 -4.49
CA ILE A 192 -11.71 -1.07 -3.39
C ILE A 192 -11.41 -0.43 -2.04
N ARG A 193 -10.19 0.09 -1.86
CA ARG A 193 -9.79 0.77 -0.61
C ARG A 193 -10.66 2.00 -0.33
N VAL A 194 -10.95 2.80 -1.35
CA VAL A 194 -11.84 3.98 -1.24
C VAL A 194 -13.23 3.55 -0.78
N LYS A 195 -13.84 2.54 -1.44
CA LYS A 195 -15.17 2.03 -1.06
C LYS A 195 -15.22 1.54 0.39
N LYS A 196 -14.17 0.86 0.86
CA LYS A 196 -14.08 0.40 2.26
C LYS A 196 -14.05 1.58 3.23
N LEU A 197 -13.21 2.59 2.95
CA LEU A 197 -13.12 3.80 3.78
C LEU A 197 -14.43 4.59 3.79
N GLU A 198 -15.12 4.69 2.65
CA GLU A 198 -16.44 5.34 2.57
C GLU A 198 -17.47 4.64 3.47
N LYS A 199 -17.48 3.30 3.47
CA LYS A 199 -18.33 2.50 4.36
C LYS A 199 -18.00 2.75 5.83
N GLU A 200 -16.72 2.72 6.21
CA GLU A 200 -16.27 2.97 7.58
C GLU A 200 -16.66 4.39 8.05
N ILE A 201 -16.53 5.40 7.18
CA ILE A 201 -16.97 6.76 7.47
C ILE A 201 -18.49 6.82 7.70
N ALA A 202 -19.27 6.11 6.88
CA ALA A 202 -20.73 6.06 7.03
C ALA A 202 -21.14 5.41 8.36
N ASP A 203 -20.51 4.29 8.73
CA ASP A 203 -20.77 3.59 9.99
C ASP A 203 -20.40 4.44 11.22
N LEU A 204 -19.25 5.13 11.18
CA LEU A 204 -18.83 6.06 12.23
C LEU A 204 -19.81 7.21 12.40
N LYS A 205 -20.27 7.81 11.30
CA LYS A 205 -21.30 8.87 11.34
C LYS A 205 -22.59 8.36 11.96
N LYS A 206 -23.06 7.18 11.57
CA LYS A 206 -24.24 6.55 12.17
C LYS A 206 -24.08 6.29 13.67
N GLY A 207 -22.90 5.81 14.09
CA GLY A 207 -22.55 5.62 15.49
C GLY A 207 -22.56 6.92 16.30
N MET A 208 -22.06 8.02 15.72
CA MET A 208 -22.12 9.34 16.32
C MET A 208 -23.55 9.84 16.50
N GLU A 209 -24.39 9.74 15.48
CA GLU A 209 -25.80 10.16 15.58
C GLU A 209 -26.56 9.32 16.61
N THR A 210 -26.30 8.01 16.65
CA THR A 210 -26.87 7.12 17.69
C THR A 210 -26.44 7.55 19.09
N ARG A 211 -25.17 7.89 19.30
CA ARG A 211 -24.68 8.40 20.60
C ARG A 211 -25.29 9.74 20.97
N LYS A 212 -25.43 10.66 20.01
CA LYS A 212 -26.08 11.97 20.23
C LYS A 212 -27.54 11.78 20.65
N ALA A 213 -28.29 10.93 19.93
CA ALA A 213 -29.68 10.63 20.26
C ALA A 213 -29.84 9.99 21.65
N ASN A 214 -28.88 9.14 22.06
CA ASN A 214 -28.88 8.47 23.36
C ASN A 214 -28.12 9.25 24.45
N LYS A 215 -27.72 10.51 24.22
CA LYS A 215 -26.85 11.26 25.13
C LYS A 215 -27.40 11.31 26.55
N ALA A 216 -28.69 11.62 26.72
CA ALA A 216 -29.32 11.74 28.04
C ALA A 216 -29.22 10.43 28.83
N LYS A 217 -29.59 9.30 28.21
CA LYS A 217 -29.50 7.96 28.79
C LYS A 217 -28.06 7.58 29.17
N ILE A 218 -27.09 7.88 28.30
CA ILE A 218 -25.66 7.61 28.57
C ILE A 218 -25.19 8.40 29.79
N VAL A 219 -25.58 9.68 29.88
CA VAL A 219 -25.24 10.55 31.02
C VAL A 219 -25.88 10.05 32.31
N GLU A 220 -27.16 9.69 32.28
CA GLU A 220 -27.89 9.16 33.44
C GLU A 220 -27.27 7.85 33.94
N GLN A 221 -27.02 6.88 33.05
CA GLN A 221 -26.34 5.63 33.40
C GLN A 221 -24.97 5.88 34.02
N ARG A 222 -24.21 6.85 33.49
CA ARG A 222 -22.91 7.20 34.06
C ARG A 222 -23.04 7.87 35.42
N MET A 223 -24.06 8.71 35.60
CA MET A 223 -24.36 9.38 36.87
C MET A 223 -24.74 8.35 37.95
N GLU A 224 -25.62 7.40 37.63
CA GLU A 224 -25.99 6.28 38.51
C GLU A 224 -24.78 5.42 38.90
N GLN A 225 -23.88 5.13 37.95
CA GLN A 225 -22.63 4.40 38.23
C GLN A 225 -21.72 5.13 39.22
N LEU A 226 -21.70 6.47 39.18
CA LEU A 226 -20.85 7.29 40.04
C LEU A 226 -21.45 7.49 41.44
N ILE A 227 -22.78 7.57 41.54
CA ILE A 227 -23.49 7.76 42.82
C ILE A 227 -23.80 6.43 43.51
N GLY A 228 -24.00 5.36 42.75
CA GLY A 228 -24.21 4.02 43.29
C GLY A 228 -22.93 3.47 43.90
N ASN A 229 -22.96 3.18 45.20
CA ASN A 229 -21.86 2.69 46.06
C ASN A 229 -21.05 1.45 45.58
N LYS A 230 -21.28 0.91 44.38
CA LYS A 230 -20.49 -0.19 43.80
C LYS A 230 -19.05 0.20 43.45
N TYR A 231 -18.71 1.49 43.37
CA TYR A 231 -17.34 1.94 43.06
C TYR A 231 -16.45 2.11 44.30
N LEU A 232 -17.00 1.99 45.52
CA LEU A 232 -16.29 2.26 46.78
C LEU A 232 -15.95 1.01 47.60
N SER A 233 -16.15 -0.20 47.07
CA SER A 233 -15.58 -1.41 47.68
C SER A 233 -14.17 -1.66 47.11
N TRP A 234 -13.21 -0.83 47.49
CA TRP A 234 -11.79 -1.17 47.45
C TRP A 234 -11.39 -1.79 48.79
#